data_AF-A0AAU8RHR8-F1
#
_entry.id   AF-A0AAU8RHR8-F1
#
_cell.length_a   1.000
_cell.length_b   1.000
_cell.length_c   1.000
_cell.angle_alpha   90.00
_cell.angle_beta   90.00
_cell.angle_gamma   90.00
#
_symmetry.space_group_name_H-M   'P 1'
#
loop_
_entity.id
_entity.type
_entity.pdbx_description
1 polymer ?
#
loop_
_entity_poly.entity_id
_entity_poly.type
_entity_poly.pdbx_seq_one_letter_code
_entity_poly.pdbx_strand_id
1 'polypeptide(L)'
;MTMKLPSFFIDDYDSMKYEETIDFFMSWTIRCADEIYKDVNANVHESARKILIKLLNPIDINVFKFTDIKVSKQCDNIDLWVELKVNDEDHVLIIEDKMYSKVQNDQLNRYHKFIEKYYLNQSKPIRKYVFLRPDYELEKQDEPLLKKSNFVYFNLEQLADCLEEKRTGHDMFDEFWFNWTLDSKEKREKKI
;
A
#
# COMPACT_ATOMS: atom_id res chain seq x y z
N MET A 1 -10.39 -13.24 19.16
CA MET A 1 -9.93 -14.13 18.07
C MET A 1 -8.51 -13.71 17.75
N THR A 2 -7.55 -14.64 17.76
CA THR A 2 -6.25 -14.40 17.12
C THR A 2 -6.48 -14.38 15.62
N MET A 3 -6.16 -13.27 14.94
CA MET A 3 -6.17 -13.24 13.49
C MET A 3 -5.15 -14.27 12.99
N LYS A 4 -5.59 -15.16 12.09
CA LYS A 4 -4.73 -16.15 11.47
C LYS A 4 -4.28 -15.56 10.14
N LEU A 5 -2.97 -15.49 9.91
CA LEU A 5 -2.43 -15.03 8.64
C LEU A 5 -2.97 -15.88 7.47
N PRO A 6 -3.18 -15.27 6.30
CA PRO A 6 -3.47 -16.02 5.08
C PRO A 6 -2.36 -17.03 4.82
N SER A 7 -2.71 -18.23 4.35
CA SER A 7 -1.73 -19.27 4.00
C SER A 7 -0.71 -18.80 2.97
N PHE A 8 -1.07 -17.80 2.17
CA PHE A 8 -0.19 -17.12 1.23
C PHE A 8 1.12 -16.60 1.87
N PHE A 9 1.06 -16.19 3.14
CA PHE A 9 2.20 -15.66 3.89
C PHE A 9 2.98 -16.72 4.67
N ILE A 10 2.45 -17.93 4.79
CA ILE A 10 2.99 -18.96 5.68
C ILE A 10 3.93 -19.87 4.90
N ASP A 11 5.17 -19.98 5.35
CA ASP A 11 6.14 -20.99 4.92
C ASP A 11 6.46 -21.96 6.08
N ASP A 12 7.11 -23.09 5.76
CA ASP A 12 7.47 -24.13 6.75
C ASP A 12 8.64 -23.71 7.67
N TYR A 13 9.13 -22.48 7.55
CA TYR A 13 10.25 -21.92 8.30
C TYR A 13 9.84 -20.58 8.93
N ASP A 14 10.41 -20.21 10.07
CA ASP A 14 10.15 -18.89 10.67
C ASP A 14 10.98 -17.80 9.96
N SER A 15 10.74 -17.58 8.67
CA SER A 15 11.54 -16.66 7.86
C SER A 15 11.23 -15.19 8.18
N MET A 16 10.07 -14.93 8.80
CA MET A 16 9.52 -13.60 9.12
C MET A 16 9.46 -12.64 7.90
N LYS A 17 9.50 -13.14 6.67
CA LYS A 17 9.62 -12.34 5.42
C LYS A 17 8.31 -11.78 4.87
N TYR A 18 7.40 -11.46 5.79
CA TYR A 18 6.07 -10.98 5.48
C TYR A 18 6.15 -9.62 4.79
N GLU A 19 6.95 -8.70 5.35
CA GLU A 19 7.15 -7.34 4.87
C GLU A 19 7.71 -7.35 3.43
N GLU A 20 8.67 -8.22 3.09
CA GLU A 20 9.17 -8.32 1.70
C GLU A 20 8.12 -8.80 0.70
N THR A 21 7.22 -9.67 1.16
CA THR A 21 6.10 -10.15 0.33
C THR A 21 5.10 -9.02 0.12
N ILE A 22 4.75 -8.28 1.17
CA ILE A 22 3.88 -7.11 1.10
C ILE A 22 4.49 -6.04 0.20
N ASP A 23 5.77 -5.70 0.38
CA ASP A 23 6.54 -4.81 -0.48
C ASP A 23 6.42 -5.18 -1.95
N PHE A 24 6.58 -6.46 -2.27
CA PHE A 24 6.50 -6.94 -3.65
C PHE A 24 5.09 -6.72 -4.23
N PHE A 25 4.05 -7.12 -3.51
CA PHE A 25 2.68 -7.02 -4.01
C PHE A 25 2.16 -5.59 -4.06
N MET A 26 2.51 -4.77 -3.07
CA MET A 26 2.20 -3.35 -3.09
C MET A 26 2.92 -2.65 -4.24
N SER A 27 4.22 -2.93 -4.44
CA SER A 27 4.98 -2.41 -5.59
C SER A 27 4.37 -2.84 -6.93
N TRP A 28 4.00 -4.11 -7.08
CA TRP A 28 3.37 -4.60 -8.30
C TRP A 28 1.99 -3.99 -8.53
N THR A 29 1.14 -3.97 -7.49
CA THR A 29 -0.19 -3.37 -7.54
C THR A 29 -0.11 -1.90 -7.96
N ILE A 30 0.75 -1.11 -7.32
CA ILE A 30 0.91 0.31 -7.63
C ILE A 30 1.36 0.51 -9.09
N ARG A 31 2.31 -0.28 -9.60
CA ARG A 31 2.72 -0.20 -11.00
C ARG A 31 1.62 -0.58 -11.98
N CYS A 32 0.77 -1.54 -11.64
CA CYS A 32 -0.38 -1.92 -12.47
C CYS A 32 -1.44 -0.82 -12.61
N ALA A 33 -1.40 0.23 -11.78
CA ALA A 33 -2.29 1.38 -11.89
C ALA A 33 -1.89 2.36 -13.00
N ASP A 34 -0.70 2.21 -13.58
CA ASP A 34 -0.22 3.07 -14.67
C ASP A 34 -1.03 2.80 -15.95
N GLU A 35 -1.44 3.86 -16.65
CA GLU A 35 -2.22 3.78 -17.89
C GLU A 35 -1.58 2.88 -18.96
N ILE A 36 -0.25 2.68 -18.94
CA ILE A 36 0.41 1.75 -19.87
C ILE A 36 -0.04 0.28 -19.70
N TYR A 37 -0.63 -0.08 -18.55
CA TYR A 37 -1.13 -1.44 -18.26
C TYR A 37 -2.63 -1.61 -18.47
N LYS A 38 -3.34 -0.55 -18.85
CA LYS A 38 -4.80 -0.56 -19.02
C LYS A 38 -5.32 -1.70 -19.90
N ASP A 39 -4.60 -1.99 -20.99
CA ASP A 39 -4.98 -3.01 -21.97
C ASP A 39 -4.30 -4.37 -21.76
N VAL A 40 -3.40 -4.50 -20.77
CA VAL A 40 -2.72 -5.77 -20.44
C VAL A 40 -3.64 -6.68 -19.62
N ASN A 41 -4.23 -6.14 -18.56
CA ASN A 41 -5.30 -6.78 -17.80
C ASN A 41 -6.18 -5.68 -17.16
N ALA A 42 -7.28 -5.34 -17.84
CA ALA A 42 -8.14 -4.22 -17.46
C ALA A 42 -8.71 -4.34 -16.03
N ASN A 43 -8.99 -5.56 -15.55
CA ASN A 43 -9.55 -5.76 -14.22
C ASN A 43 -8.50 -5.55 -13.12
N VAL A 44 -7.26 -6.02 -13.34
CA VAL A 44 -6.13 -5.79 -12.42
C VAL A 44 -5.78 -4.31 -12.42
N HIS A 45 -5.68 -3.68 -13.59
CA HIS A 45 -5.41 -2.26 -13.71
C HIS A 45 -6.46 -1.42 -12.97
N GLU A 46 -7.75 -1.69 -13.16
CA GLU A 46 -8.80 -0.94 -12.48
C GLU A 46 -8.78 -1.14 -10.96
N SER A 47 -8.57 -2.37 -10.48
CA SER A 47 -8.43 -2.65 -9.06
C SER A 47 -7.20 -1.95 -8.46
N ALA A 48 -6.07 -2.01 -9.15
CA ALA A 48 -4.84 -1.31 -8.78
C ALA A 48 -5.04 0.21 -8.69
N ARG A 49 -5.76 0.81 -9.65
CA ARG A 49 -6.12 2.24 -9.61
C ARG A 49 -6.93 2.59 -8.38
N LYS A 50 -7.94 1.78 -8.03
CA LYS A 50 -8.76 2.00 -6.83
C LYS A 50 -7.92 1.95 -5.54
N ILE A 51 -6.98 1.02 -5.45
CA ILE A 51 -6.04 0.94 -4.31
C ILE A 51 -5.14 2.19 -4.27
N LEU A 52 -4.56 2.60 -5.39
CA LEU A 52 -3.69 3.77 -5.45
C LEU A 52 -4.43 5.08 -5.12
N ILE A 53 -5.67 5.25 -5.58
CA ILE A 53 -6.53 6.37 -5.19
C ILE A 53 -6.71 6.38 -3.66
N LYS A 54 -6.98 5.23 -3.05
CA LYS A 54 -7.15 5.12 -1.60
C LYS A 54 -5.89 5.48 -0.83
N LEU A 55 -4.72 5.01 -1.29
CA LEU A 55 -3.42 5.35 -0.71
C LEU A 55 -3.11 6.86 -0.76
N LEU A 56 -3.44 7.51 -1.89
CA LEU A 56 -3.24 8.96 -2.04
C LEU A 56 -4.21 9.78 -1.19
N ASN A 57 -5.34 9.16 -0.80
CA ASN A 57 -6.42 9.74 0.00
C ASN A 57 -6.74 11.19 -0.42
N PRO A 58 -7.13 11.41 -1.68
CA PRO A 58 -7.36 12.74 -2.20
C PRO A 58 -8.61 13.36 -1.57
N ILE A 59 -8.59 14.69 -1.41
CA ILE A 59 -9.72 15.45 -0.87
C ILE A 59 -10.80 15.68 -1.96
N ASP A 60 -10.41 15.60 -3.24
CA ASP A 60 -11.28 15.84 -4.38
C ASP A 60 -11.47 14.56 -5.22
N ILE A 61 -12.70 14.33 -5.68
CA ILE A 61 -13.11 13.14 -6.44
C ILE A 61 -13.05 13.52 -7.93
N ASN A 62 -11.83 13.67 -8.45
CA ASN A 62 -11.60 13.82 -9.88
C ASN A 62 -11.31 12.46 -10.53
N VAL A 63 -11.48 12.37 -11.84
CA VAL A 63 -10.95 11.24 -12.62
C VAL A 63 -9.43 11.30 -12.54
N PHE A 64 -8.83 10.31 -11.88
CA PHE A 64 -7.38 10.21 -11.73
C PHE A 64 -6.76 9.44 -12.88
N LYS A 65 -5.88 10.10 -13.64
CA LYS A 65 -5.00 9.46 -14.60
C LYS A 65 -3.62 9.29 -13.96
N PHE A 66 -3.13 8.06 -13.87
CA PHE A 66 -1.82 7.74 -13.32
C PHE A 66 -0.84 7.37 -14.43
N THR A 67 0.30 8.05 -14.47
CA THR A 67 1.34 7.80 -15.48
C THR A 67 2.72 7.93 -14.86
N ASP A 68 3.74 7.44 -15.57
CA ASP A 68 5.15 7.53 -15.17
C ASP A 68 5.42 6.92 -13.79
N ILE A 69 4.69 5.86 -13.40
CA ILE A 69 4.84 5.23 -12.09
C ILE A 69 6.18 4.51 -12.00
N LYS A 70 7.01 4.93 -11.04
CA LYS A 70 8.27 4.29 -10.67
C LYS A 70 8.23 3.93 -9.20
N VAL A 71 8.52 2.67 -8.90
CA VAL A 71 8.59 2.18 -7.52
C VAL A 71 10.02 1.73 -7.24
N SER A 72 10.66 2.37 -6.26
CA SER A 72 11.92 1.96 -5.68
C SER A 72 11.65 1.30 -4.34
N LYS A 73 12.19 0.11 -4.10
CA LYS A 73 12.04 -0.61 -2.84
C LYS A 73 13.30 -0.47 -2.00
N GLN A 74 13.16 -0.34 -0.69
CA GLN A 74 14.27 -0.31 0.27
C GLN A 74 15.31 0.79 -0.02
N CYS A 75 14.89 1.88 -0.68
CA CYS A 75 15.76 3.00 -1.03
C CYS A 75 15.93 3.91 0.20
N ASP A 76 17.17 4.07 0.68
CA ASP A 76 17.46 4.78 1.94
C ASP A 76 16.69 4.25 3.17
N ASN A 77 16.43 2.93 3.17
CA ASN A 77 15.63 2.22 4.18
C ASN A 77 14.13 2.56 4.17
N ILE A 78 13.62 3.23 3.14
CA ILE A 78 12.19 3.39 2.91
C ILE A 78 11.68 2.13 2.22
N ASP A 79 10.67 1.47 2.79
CA ASP A 79 10.11 0.22 2.27
C ASP A 79 9.67 0.38 0.81
N LEU A 80 8.77 1.34 0.53
CA LEU A 80 8.41 1.75 -0.84
C LEU A 80 8.46 3.26 -1.06
N TRP A 81 9.25 3.64 -2.05
CA TRP A 81 9.27 4.98 -2.61
C TRP A 81 8.62 4.94 -4.00
N VAL A 82 7.52 5.67 -4.16
CA VAL A 82 6.80 5.77 -5.43
C VAL A 82 6.88 7.20 -5.96
N GLU A 83 7.42 7.35 -7.16
CA GLU A 83 7.31 8.56 -7.98
C GLU A 83 6.26 8.31 -9.04
N LEU A 84 5.33 9.24 -9.23
CA LEU A 84 4.26 9.11 -10.22
C LEU A 84 3.73 10.48 -10.62
N LYS A 85 3.01 10.51 -11.74
CA LYS A 85 2.15 11.64 -12.09
C LYS A 85 0.70 11.31 -11.86
N VAL A 86 -0.01 12.29 -11.33
CA VAL A 86 -1.47 12.27 -11.18
C VAL A 86 -2.00 13.45 -11.98
N ASN A 87 -2.70 13.19 -13.08
CA ASN A 87 -3.18 14.24 -13.99
C ASN A 87 -2.05 15.23 -14.39
N ASP A 88 -0.89 14.69 -14.76
CA ASP A 88 0.33 15.40 -15.14
C ASP A 88 1.06 16.17 -14.01
N GLU A 89 0.56 16.13 -12.76
CA GLU A 89 1.25 16.69 -11.60
C GLU A 89 2.17 15.66 -10.92
N ASP A 90 3.41 16.06 -10.64
CA ASP A 90 4.39 15.21 -9.96
C ASP A 90 3.98 14.92 -8.51
N HIS A 91 3.95 13.64 -8.15
CA HIS A 91 3.64 13.14 -6.83
C HIS A 91 4.74 12.20 -6.32
N VAL A 92 4.88 12.16 -5.01
CA VAL A 92 5.69 11.16 -4.30
C VAL A 92 4.84 10.53 -3.21
N LEU A 93 4.77 9.21 -3.23
CA LEU A 93 4.13 8.41 -2.19
C LEU A 93 5.20 7.57 -1.49
N ILE A 94 5.35 7.79 -0.20
CA ILE A 94 6.24 7.04 0.70
C ILE A 94 5.38 6.08 1.51
N ILE A 95 5.69 4.79 1.45
CA ILE A 95 5.02 3.77 2.24
C ILE A 95 6.07 3.11 3.13
N GLU A 96 5.77 3.06 4.42
CA GLU A 96 6.45 2.22 5.40
C GLU A 96 5.45 1.16 5.84
N ASP A 97 5.80 -0.12 5.72
CA ASP A 97 4.99 -1.21 6.21
C ASP A 97 5.66 -1.91 7.39
N LYS A 98 4.85 -2.31 8.36
CA LYS A 98 5.32 -3.02 9.54
C LYS A 98 4.35 -4.12 9.88
N MET A 99 4.85 -5.35 9.91
CA MET A 99 4.05 -6.52 10.27
C MET A 99 4.09 -6.70 11.80
N TYR A 100 5.25 -7.09 12.32
CA TYR A 100 5.45 -7.41 13.74
C TYR A 100 6.43 -6.47 14.46
N SER A 101 7.23 -5.75 13.68
CA SER A 101 8.26 -4.89 14.22
C SER A 101 7.68 -3.53 14.62
N LYS A 102 8.35 -2.86 15.56
CA LYS A 102 7.98 -1.51 15.99
C LYS A 102 8.62 -0.50 15.06
N VAL A 103 7.91 0.59 14.76
CA VAL A 103 8.54 1.77 14.18
C VAL A 103 9.52 2.32 15.21
N GLN A 104 10.78 2.48 14.81
CA GLN A 104 11.77 3.06 15.70
C GLN A 104 11.52 4.56 15.89
N ASN A 105 11.85 5.08 17.08
CA ASN A 105 11.76 6.51 17.34
C ASN A 105 12.55 7.30 16.28
N ASP A 106 11.94 8.37 15.76
CA ASP A 106 12.48 9.28 14.71
C ASP A 106 12.59 8.71 13.28
N GLN A 107 12.23 7.45 13.03
CA GLN A 107 12.32 6.84 11.70
C GLN A 107 11.51 7.61 10.64
N LEU A 108 10.23 7.92 10.93
CA LEU A 108 9.36 8.67 10.01
C LEU A 108 9.88 10.10 9.74
N ASN A 109 10.47 10.74 10.76
CA ASN A 109 11.07 12.07 10.61
C ASN A 109 12.34 12.03 9.73
N ARG A 110 13.12 10.96 9.80
CA ARG A 110 14.29 10.78 8.91
C ARG A 110 13.84 10.73 7.46
N TYR A 111 12.75 10.04 7.15
CA TYR A 111 12.20 10.01 5.79
C TYR A 111 11.79 11.40 5.32
N HIS A 112 11.12 12.21 6.15
CA HIS A 112 10.80 13.60 5.79
C HIS A 112 12.05 14.40 5.42
N LYS A 113 13.09 14.36 6.27
CA LYS A 113 14.34 15.08 6.03
C LYS A 113 15.02 14.60 4.74
N PHE A 114 14.97 13.30 4.48
CA PHE A 114 15.55 12.71 3.27
C PHE A 114 14.81 13.18 2.01
N ILE A 115 13.48 13.08 1.98
CA ILE A 115 12.64 13.54 0.87
C ILE A 115 12.80 15.06 0.66
N GLU A 116 12.82 15.84 1.73
CA GLU A 116 13.07 17.29 1.65
C GLU A 116 14.40 17.62 0.98
N LYS A 117 15.47 16.92 1.39
CA LYS A 117 16.81 17.09 0.83
C LYS A 117 16.87 16.64 -0.64
N TYR A 118 16.26 15.51 -0.98
CA TYR A 118 16.28 14.95 -2.33
C TYR A 118 15.63 15.90 -3.35
N TYR A 119 14.50 16.52 -2.99
CA TYR A 119 13.76 17.44 -3.86
C TYR A 119 14.12 18.92 -3.68
N LEU A 120 15.15 19.26 -2.88
CA LEU A 120 15.47 20.66 -2.56
C LEU A 120 15.73 21.53 -3.80
N ASN A 121 16.34 20.96 -4.83
CA ASN A 121 16.73 21.63 -6.08
C ASN A 121 15.92 21.13 -7.31
N GLN A 122 14.78 20.49 -7.09
CA GLN A 122 13.93 19.90 -8.13
C GLN A 122 12.55 20.56 -8.12
N SER A 123 11.67 20.20 -9.07
CA SER A 123 10.24 20.46 -8.89
C SER A 123 9.79 19.88 -7.54
N LYS A 124 8.90 20.59 -6.83
CA LYS A 124 8.40 20.12 -5.54
C LYS A 124 7.17 19.25 -5.79
N PRO A 125 7.29 17.90 -5.73
CA PRO A 125 6.13 17.05 -5.92
C PRO A 125 5.18 17.18 -4.73
N ILE A 126 3.92 16.85 -4.96
CA ILE A 126 2.95 16.64 -3.88
C ILE A 126 3.34 15.37 -3.13
N ARG A 127 3.52 15.47 -1.81
CA ARG A 127 4.04 14.38 -0.98
C ARG A 127 2.92 13.72 -0.19
N LYS A 128 2.89 12.40 -0.23
CA LYS A 128 1.99 11.54 0.55
C LYS A 128 2.84 10.53 1.31
N TYR A 129 2.44 10.29 2.55
CA TYR A 129 3.14 9.39 3.46
C TYR A 129 2.10 8.43 4.04
N VAL A 130 2.36 7.15 3.92
CA VAL A 130 1.47 6.08 4.34
C VAL A 130 2.22 5.15 5.29
N PHE A 131 1.59 4.83 6.41
CA PHE A 131 2.02 3.79 7.32
C PHE A 131 1.05 2.61 7.20
N LEU A 132 1.57 1.43 6.84
CA LEU A 132 0.79 0.23 6.57
C LEU A 132 1.04 -0.81 7.66
N ARG A 133 -0.03 -1.24 8.34
CA ARG A 133 -0.03 -2.45 9.20
C ARG A 133 -0.88 -3.52 8.53
N PRO A 134 -0.28 -4.48 7.82
CA PRO A 134 -1.00 -5.41 6.96
C PRO A 134 -2.14 -6.19 7.63
N ASP A 135 -1.90 -6.74 8.82
CA ASP A 135 -2.80 -7.67 9.53
C ASP A 135 -3.36 -7.12 10.86
N TYR A 136 -3.09 -5.86 11.20
CA TYR A 136 -3.57 -5.24 12.45
C TYR A 136 -4.20 -3.88 12.20
N GLU A 137 -5.26 -3.60 12.94
CA GLU A 137 -5.64 -2.21 13.24
C GLU A 137 -4.50 -1.50 13.99
N LEU A 138 -4.47 -0.16 13.90
CA LEU A 138 -3.39 0.67 14.42
C LEU A 138 -3.02 0.24 15.85
N GLU A 139 -1.79 -0.25 16.03
CA GLU A 139 -1.34 -0.62 17.35
C GLU A 139 -1.29 0.62 18.25
N LYS A 140 -1.81 0.50 19.48
CA LYS A 140 -1.83 1.61 20.45
C LYS A 140 -0.45 2.26 20.67
N GLN A 141 0.62 1.50 20.46
CA GLN A 141 1.99 1.98 20.60
C GLN A 141 2.47 2.83 19.40
N ASP A 142 1.90 2.64 18.21
CA ASP A 142 2.23 3.42 17.01
C ASP A 142 1.48 4.76 16.98
N GLU A 143 0.30 4.83 17.62
CA GLU A 143 -0.56 6.02 17.63
C GLU A 143 0.16 7.32 18.06
N PRO A 144 1.00 7.37 19.12
CA PRO A 144 1.72 8.58 19.48
C PRO A 144 2.77 9.01 18.44
N LEU A 145 3.36 8.07 17.71
CA LEU A 145 4.32 8.36 16.64
C LEU A 145 3.59 8.93 15.43
N LEU A 146 2.49 8.30 15.02
CA LEU A 146 1.72 8.74 13.86
C LEU A 146 1.07 10.10 14.09
N LYS A 147 0.53 10.38 15.29
CA LYS A 147 -0.01 11.70 15.68
C LYS A 147 0.99 12.85 15.56
N LYS A 148 2.29 12.55 15.67
CA LYS A 148 3.38 13.52 15.54
C LYS A 148 3.96 13.59 14.13
N SER A 149 3.54 12.70 13.24
CA SER A 149 3.93 12.63 11.84
C SER A 149 2.79 13.11 10.95
N ASN A 150 3.01 13.17 9.64
CA ASN A 150 1.97 13.39 8.64
C ASN A 150 1.57 12.08 7.91
N PHE A 151 1.99 10.92 8.44
CA PHE A 151 1.67 9.63 7.84
C PHE A 151 0.20 9.31 8.05
N VAL A 152 -0.47 8.94 6.96
CA VAL A 152 -1.82 8.39 6.98
C VAL A 152 -1.72 6.89 7.22
N TYR A 153 -2.54 6.38 8.13
CA TYR A 153 -2.55 4.97 8.48
C TYR A 153 -3.53 4.17 7.63
N PHE A 154 -3.12 2.96 7.22
CA PHE A 154 -4.00 1.93 6.66
C PHE A 154 -3.61 0.54 7.16
N ASN A 155 -4.57 -0.39 7.16
CA ASN A 155 -4.31 -1.83 7.04
C ASN A 155 -4.73 -2.35 5.65
N LEU A 156 -4.42 -3.60 5.32
CA LEU A 156 -4.72 -4.13 3.99
C LEU A 156 -6.21 -4.38 3.77
N GLU A 157 -6.96 -4.72 4.81
CA GLU A 157 -8.43 -4.83 4.70
C GLU A 157 -9.05 -3.48 4.33
N GLN A 158 -8.64 -2.42 5.01
CA GLN A 158 -9.05 -1.05 4.71
C GLN A 158 -8.67 -0.68 3.30
N LEU A 159 -7.46 -1.01 2.81
CA LEU A 159 -7.14 -0.77 1.40
C LEU A 159 -8.06 -1.57 0.47
N ALA A 160 -8.28 -2.86 0.75
CA ALA A 160 -9.13 -3.74 -0.05
C ALA A 160 -10.61 -3.34 -0.07
N ASP A 161 -11.12 -2.57 0.90
CA ASP A 161 -12.53 -2.14 0.94
C ASP A 161 -12.94 -1.24 -0.24
N CYS A 162 -12.01 -0.68 -1.02
CA CYS A 162 -12.36 0.01 -2.26
C CYS A 162 -12.56 -0.95 -3.45
N LEU A 163 -12.25 -2.23 -3.30
CA LEU A 163 -12.44 -3.25 -4.32
C LEU A 163 -13.87 -3.78 -4.25
N GLU A 164 -14.50 -3.99 -5.41
CA GLU A 164 -15.77 -4.71 -5.49
C GLU A 164 -15.54 -6.19 -5.27
N GLU A 165 -16.55 -6.97 -4.87
CA GLU A 165 -16.42 -8.43 -4.67
C GLU A 165 -16.08 -9.22 -5.96
N LYS A 166 -16.06 -8.55 -7.11
CA LYS A 166 -15.69 -9.12 -8.38
C LYS A 166 -14.17 -9.25 -8.49
N ARG A 167 -13.71 -10.49 -8.43
CA ARG A 167 -12.31 -10.90 -8.70
C ARG A 167 -11.83 -10.45 -10.08
N THR A 168 -10.52 -10.25 -10.19
CA THR A 168 -9.89 -9.77 -11.43
C THR A 168 -9.71 -10.88 -12.47
N GLY A 169 -9.67 -12.14 -12.03
CA GLY A 169 -9.32 -13.30 -12.85
C GLY A 169 -7.81 -13.53 -12.96
N HIS A 170 -7.01 -12.77 -12.20
CA HIS A 170 -5.56 -12.97 -12.10
C HIS A 170 -5.21 -13.61 -10.77
N ASP A 171 -4.77 -14.86 -10.79
CA ASP A 171 -4.60 -15.70 -9.59
C ASP A 171 -3.80 -15.00 -8.48
N MET A 172 -2.63 -14.43 -8.80
CA MET A 172 -1.79 -13.77 -7.78
C MET A 172 -2.42 -12.50 -7.20
N PHE A 173 -3.11 -11.70 -8.03
CA PHE A 173 -3.78 -10.49 -7.56
C PHE A 173 -4.96 -10.86 -6.67
N ASP A 174 -5.72 -11.85 -7.11
CA ASP A 174 -6.90 -12.33 -6.41
C ASP A 174 -6.52 -13.01 -5.09
N GLU A 175 -5.42 -13.77 -5.07
CA GLU A 175 -4.87 -14.39 -3.87
C GLU A 175 -4.42 -13.33 -2.85
N PHE A 176 -3.64 -12.34 -3.28
CA PHE A 176 -3.23 -11.28 -2.38
C PHE A 176 -4.46 -10.49 -1.94
N TRP A 177 -5.16 -9.77 -2.81
CA TRP A 177 -6.16 -8.77 -2.38
C TRP A 177 -7.48 -9.32 -1.83
N PHE A 178 -7.91 -10.53 -2.21
CA PHE A 178 -9.23 -11.05 -1.85
C PHE A 178 -9.21 -12.19 -0.83
N ASN A 179 -8.06 -12.83 -0.60
CA ASN A 179 -7.96 -13.98 0.31
C ASN A 179 -7.34 -13.65 1.68
N TRP A 180 -7.14 -12.36 2.01
CA TRP A 180 -6.75 -11.91 3.36
C TRP A 180 -7.69 -12.41 4.46
N THR A 181 -8.98 -12.55 4.15
CA THR A 181 -10.04 -12.78 5.15
C THR A 181 -10.73 -14.13 5.04
N LEU A 182 -10.04 -15.19 4.61
CA LEU A 182 -10.59 -16.54 4.69
C LEU A 182 -10.76 -17.06 6.14
N ASP A 183 -11.04 -16.21 7.13
CA ASP A 183 -11.71 -16.60 8.37
C ASP A 183 -12.65 -15.54 8.98
N SER A 184 -13.01 -14.47 8.26
CA SER A 184 -14.19 -13.68 8.66
C SER A 184 -15.45 -14.47 8.28
N LYS A 185 -15.92 -15.27 9.25
CA LYS A 185 -17.13 -16.10 9.17
C LYS A 185 -18.33 -15.38 8.53
N GLU A 186 -18.43 -14.06 8.72
CA GLU A 186 -19.48 -13.20 8.15
C GLU A 186 -19.43 -13.01 6.62
N LYS A 187 -18.25 -13.07 5.96
CA LYS A 187 -18.18 -13.03 4.48
C LYS A 187 -18.52 -14.38 3.84
N ARG A 188 -18.47 -15.48 4.59
CA ARG A 188 -18.87 -16.83 4.10
C ARG A 188 -20.38 -17.04 4.10
N GLU A 189 -21.11 -16.45 5.05
CA GLU A 189 -22.56 -16.65 5.18
C GLU A 189 -23.40 -15.88 4.16
N LYS A 190 -22.80 -14.91 3.44
CA LYS A 190 -23.45 -14.25 2.29
C LYS A 190 -23.29 -14.99 0.95
N LYS A 191 -22.83 -16.25 0.96
CA LYS A 191 -22.86 -17.14 -0.22
C LYS A 191 -23.96 -18.19 -0.11
N ILE A 192 -25.21 -17.77 -0.36
CA ILE A 192 -26.21 -18.51 -1.13
C ILE A 192 -26.93 -17.50 -2.02
#